data_AF-A0A4Q0PHG1-F1
#
_entry.id   AF-A0A4Q0PHG1-F1
#
_cell.length_a   1.000
_cell.length_b   1.000
_cell.length_c   1.000
_cell.angle_alpha   90.00
_cell.angle_beta   90.00
_cell.angle_gamma   90.00
#
_symmetry.space_group_name_H-M   'P 1'
#
loop_
_entity.id
_entity.type
_entity.pdbx_description
1 polymer ?
#
loop_
_entity_poly.entity_id
_entity_poly.type
_entity_poly.pdbx_seq_one_letter_code
_entity_poly.pdbx_strand_id
1 'polypeptide(L)'
;MKLLTAFNYKKSHLLILLLFSLLLFHKQALIAQDQVQIIPQPSSISYGNGSYELGDKVNIQASEDLENEVQFLSALLEKGFTKTPKLSKKKKGIVLTLDKALKNELGEEGYTLSVKKKGIFITASTATGVFYGLQSFRQLLPVDFEFHKQEKAIEIPFVEITDKPRFPWRAFMLDVSRHFQGKEVVKNILDQMAMLKMNTFHWHLTDDQGWRIEIKKYPRLTEIGSKRKDTQLSRKSEERVGKPHEGFYTQSEIKEILAYAESKHITVVPEIEMPGHATAAIAAYSWLSSMGLPQEVSVTFGKLDDSFNIADPEVVSFLTDVLDEVINLFPGQVIHIGGDEVNFKPWEDSKIAQNFMQKKGLETPIDLQVYFTNQISNYIDSRGKRMMGWNEIMGTDIHEDNGETKAEAKQKLANSAIVHFWKGDLKLINEAVAEGYDVVNSNHWDTYLDYTYERTPLSKSYAFNPIPEGLNEEYHSKILGTGAQMWSEWIPTVASMQQQVFPRLAAYAEVGWTALENKDFQRFEETMQLIKQRWEFMGIRFYNGN
;
A
#
# COMPACT_ATOMS: atom_id res chain seq x y z
N MET A 1 71.09 29.69 -42.06
CA MET A 1 70.12 28.58 -41.93
C MET A 1 70.05 28.03 -40.49
N LYS A 2 69.88 28.88 -39.46
CA LYS A 2 69.74 28.47 -38.03
C LYS A 2 68.84 29.39 -37.19
N LEU A 3 68.05 30.29 -37.80
CA LEU A 3 67.21 31.26 -37.08
C LEU A 3 65.70 31.15 -37.38
N LEU A 4 65.29 30.30 -38.33
CA LEU A 4 63.88 30.11 -38.69
C LEU A 4 63.19 28.93 -37.98
N THR A 5 63.94 28.09 -37.26
CA THR A 5 63.38 26.93 -36.55
C THR A 5 62.96 27.22 -35.10
N ALA A 6 63.42 28.30 -34.49
CA ALA A 6 63.08 28.62 -33.09
C ALA A 6 61.73 29.35 -32.92
N PHE A 7 61.23 30.00 -33.97
CA PHE A 7 60.00 30.81 -33.88
C PHE A 7 58.71 29.98 -34.02
N ASN A 8 58.77 28.83 -34.70
CA ASN A 8 57.62 27.94 -34.87
C ASN A 8 57.36 27.03 -33.66
N TYR A 9 58.37 26.76 -32.83
CA TYR A 9 58.20 25.93 -31.62
C TYR A 9 57.48 26.66 -30.47
N LYS A 10 57.63 27.98 -30.35
CA LYS A 10 56.94 28.74 -29.28
C LYS A 10 55.45 28.95 -29.55
N LYS A 11 55.03 29.08 -30.82
CA LYS A 11 53.60 29.22 -31.17
C LYS A 11 52.82 27.92 -31.01
N SER A 12 53.43 26.77 -31.32
CA SER A 12 52.79 25.46 -31.14
C SER A 12 52.62 25.10 -29.66
N HIS A 13 53.58 25.41 -28.79
CA HIS A 13 53.41 25.20 -27.34
C HIS A 13 52.37 26.12 -26.70
N LEU A 14 52.26 27.38 -27.16
CA LEU A 14 51.23 28.30 -26.67
C LEU A 14 49.81 27.89 -27.11
N LEU A 15 49.67 27.37 -28.34
CA LEU A 15 48.40 26.85 -28.85
C LEU A 15 47.98 25.54 -28.14
N ILE A 16 48.94 24.65 -27.84
CA ILE A 16 48.72 23.43 -27.08
C ILE A 16 48.35 23.77 -25.62
N LEU A 17 49.01 24.73 -24.98
CA LEU A 17 48.63 25.21 -23.64
C LEU A 17 47.26 25.88 -23.61
N LEU A 18 46.88 26.64 -24.65
CA LEU A 18 45.52 27.21 -24.76
C LEU A 18 44.47 26.12 -24.97
N LEU A 19 44.71 25.14 -25.84
CA LEU A 19 43.81 23.99 -26.06
C LEU A 19 43.70 23.10 -24.81
N PHE A 20 44.80 22.89 -24.07
CA PHE A 20 44.77 22.15 -22.80
C PHE A 20 44.04 22.94 -21.71
N SER A 21 44.17 24.28 -21.69
CA SER A 21 43.39 25.13 -20.78
C SER A 21 41.90 25.15 -21.14
N LEU A 22 41.53 25.17 -22.42
CA LEU A 22 40.13 25.08 -22.88
C LEU A 22 39.51 23.71 -22.61
N LEU A 23 40.29 22.62 -22.69
CA LEU A 23 39.88 21.27 -22.30
C LEU A 23 39.78 21.10 -20.76
N LEU A 24 40.63 21.79 -20.00
CA LEU A 24 40.53 21.85 -18.53
C LEU A 24 39.35 22.73 -18.06
N PHE A 25 39.02 23.80 -18.79
CA PHE A 25 37.82 24.61 -18.52
C PHE A 25 36.52 23.95 -19.01
N HIS A 26 36.55 23.07 -20.02
CA HIS A 26 35.38 22.26 -20.39
C HIS A 26 35.12 21.08 -19.44
N LYS A 27 36.14 20.58 -18.72
CA LYS A 27 35.95 19.56 -17.68
C LYS A 27 35.52 20.10 -16.32
N GLN A 28 35.57 21.42 -16.10
CA GLN A 28 35.18 22.06 -14.84
C GLN A 28 33.80 22.75 -14.87
N ALA A 29 33.00 22.54 -15.93
CA ALA A 29 31.63 23.06 -16.05
C ALA A 29 30.57 21.96 -16.26
N LEU A 30 30.89 20.72 -15.92
CA LEU A 30 29.90 19.72 -15.49
C LEU A 30 30.19 19.46 -14.01
N ILE A 31 29.84 20.41 -13.16
CA ILE A 31 29.37 20.00 -11.83
C ILE A 31 28.15 19.16 -12.18
N ALA A 32 28.27 17.83 -12.04
CA ALA A 32 27.09 16.98 -11.97
C ALA A 32 26.26 17.59 -10.84
N GLN A 33 25.23 18.33 -11.23
CA GLN A 33 24.27 18.81 -10.28
C GLN A 33 23.62 17.53 -9.77
N ASP A 34 23.81 17.21 -8.49
CA ASP A 34 23.19 16.04 -7.89
C ASP A 34 21.69 16.15 -8.21
N GLN A 35 21.23 15.28 -9.11
CA GLN A 35 19.83 15.23 -9.46
C GLN A 35 19.10 14.87 -8.17
N VAL A 36 18.06 15.63 -7.84
CA VAL A 36 17.20 15.34 -6.70
C VAL A 36 16.62 13.94 -6.89
N GLN A 37 16.99 13.04 -5.98
CA GLN A 37 16.60 11.64 -6.00
C GLN A 37 15.41 11.44 -5.06
N ILE A 38 14.20 11.35 -5.63
CA ILE A 38 12.94 11.15 -4.89
C ILE A 38 12.23 9.90 -5.42
N ILE A 39 11.73 9.06 -4.52
CA ILE A 39 10.79 7.98 -4.82
C ILE A 39 9.48 8.21 -4.06
N PRO A 40 8.32 8.15 -4.72
CA PRO A 40 8.13 8.06 -6.17
C PRO A 40 8.65 9.29 -6.94
N GLN A 41 9.07 9.08 -8.19
CA GLN A 41 9.49 10.17 -9.08
C GLN A 41 8.37 11.22 -9.28
N PRO A 42 8.67 12.50 -8.99
CA PRO A 42 7.75 13.58 -9.27
C PRO A 42 7.42 13.77 -10.75
N SER A 43 6.20 14.23 -11.03
CA SER A 43 5.71 14.52 -12.39
C SER A 43 6.57 15.53 -13.16
N SER A 44 7.07 16.57 -12.48
CA SER A 44 7.97 17.56 -13.06
C SER A 44 8.98 18.07 -12.02
N ILE A 45 10.25 18.16 -12.42
CA ILE A 45 11.34 18.71 -11.62
C ILE A 45 12.16 19.70 -12.48
N SER A 46 12.42 20.88 -11.95
CA SER A 46 13.35 21.86 -12.51
C SER A 46 14.44 22.21 -11.51
N TYR A 47 15.69 22.11 -11.93
CA TYR A 47 16.87 22.33 -11.08
C TYR A 47 17.35 23.78 -11.14
N GLY A 48 17.66 24.36 -9.98
CA GLY A 48 18.25 25.68 -9.86
C GLY A 48 19.72 25.62 -9.41
N ASN A 49 20.54 26.58 -9.84
CA ASN A 49 21.95 26.65 -9.43
C ASN A 49 22.11 27.13 -7.98
N GLY A 50 22.64 26.25 -7.13
CA GLY A 50 22.93 26.53 -5.72
C GLY A 50 21.96 25.86 -4.74
N SER A 51 22.02 26.28 -3.49
CA SER A 51 21.27 25.70 -2.38
C SER A 51 20.74 26.78 -1.43
N TYR A 52 19.73 26.39 -0.66
CA TYR A 52 19.18 27.13 0.47
C TYR A 52 19.74 26.55 1.77
N GLU A 53 20.52 27.35 2.50
CA GLU A 53 20.98 27.01 3.84
C GLU A 53 19.81 27.11 4.83
N LEU A 54 19.32 25.96 5.32
CA LEU A 54 18.30 25.88 6.36
C LEU A 54 18.97 25.72 7.72
N GLY A 55 19.06 26.81 8.49
CA GLY A 55 19.58 26.79 9.86
C GLY A 55 18.58 26.23 10.90
N ASP A 56 19.09 25.82 12.06
CA ASP A 56 18.33 25.19 13.14
C ASP A 56 17.24 26.07 13.78
N LYS A 57 17.24 27.39 13.55
CA LYS A 57 16.18 28.33 13.96
C LYS A 57 15.10 28.45 12.89
N VAL A 58 14.42 27.34 12.59
CA VAL A 58 13.41 27.29 11.55
C VAL A 58 12.15 28.05 11.98
N ASN A 59 11.66 28.93 11.11
CA ASN A 59 10.32 29.49 11.21
C ASN A 59 9.40 28.77 10.22
N ILE A 60 8.24 28.34 10.68
CA ILE A 60 7.19 27.73 9.87
C ILE A 60 6.02 28.72 9.79
N GLN A 61 5.57 29.00 8.58
CA GLN A 61 4.30 29.65 8.32
C GLN A 61 3.37 28.65 7.65
N ALA A 62 2.11 28.58 8.07
CA ALA A 62 1.11 27.72 7.46
C ALA A 62 -0.21 28.48 7.27
N SER A 63 -0.99 28.08 6.26
CA SER A 63 -2.43 28.36 6.21
C SER A 63 -3.15 27.80 7.44
N GLU A 64 -4.36 28.29 7.70
CA GLU A 64 -5.31 27.62 8.61
C GLU A 64 -5.62 26.20 8.07
N ASP A 65 -6.00 25.28 8.95
CA ASP A 65 -6.32 23.87 8.65
C ASP A 65 -5.12 22.98 8.22
N LEU A 66 -3.90 23.33 8.66
CA LEU A 66 -2.66 22.57 8.43
C LEU A 66 -1.96 22.15 9.73
N GLU A 67 -2.70 22.03 10.84
CA GLU A 67 -2.15 21.72 12.16
C GLU A 67 -1.40 20.39 12.16
N ASN A 68 -1.95 19.36 11.51
CA ASN A 68 -1.32 18.04 11.39
C ASN A 68 0.01 18.12 10.60
N GLU A 69 0.02 18.85 9.49
CA GLU A 69 1.19 18.99 8.62
C GLU A 69 2.30 19.80 9.30
N VAL A 70 1.92 20.84 10.05
CA VAL A 70 2.84 21.61 10.90
C VAL A 70 3.41 20.74 12.01
N GLN A 71 2.60 19.89 12.65
CA GLN A 71 3.06 18.98 13.69
C GLN A 71 4.03 17.94 13.11
N PHE A 72 3.71 17.35 11.96
CA PHE A 72 4.59 16.43 11.26
C PHE A 72 5.93 17.09 10.88
N LEU A 73 5.89 18.26 10.25
CA LEU A 73 7.10 18.99 9.86
C LEU A 73 7.94 19.38 11.08
N SER A 74 7.30 19.85 12.16
CA SER A 74 7.99 20.17 13.41
C SER A 74 8.69 18.95 13.97
N ALA A 75 7.99 17.82 14.09
CA ALA A 75 8.55 16.57 14.60
C ALA A 75 9.69 16.05 13.72
N LEU A 76 9.57 16.14 12.39
CA LEU A 76 10.62 15.77 11.45
C LEU A 76 11.90 16.60 11.68
N LEU A 77 11.76 17.93 11.76
CA LEU A 77 12.91 18.83 11.94
C LEU A 77 13.56 18.70 13.31
N GLU A 78 12.79 18.40 14.36
CA GLU A 78 13.30 18.18 15.73
C GLU A 78 14.16 16.93 15.88
N LYS A 79 14.10 15.99 14.93
CA LYS A 79 14.97 14.82 14.89
C LYS A 79 16.41 15.17 14.52
N GLY A 80 16.61 16.07 13.56
CA GLY A 80 17.95 16.48 13.10
C GLY A 80 18.48 17.76 13.72
N PHE A 81 17.62 18.74 13.96
CA PHE A 81 18.04 20.02 14.53
C PHE A 81 18.01 20.06 16.05
N THR A 82 18.92 20.86 16.60
CA THR A 82 19.04 21.05 18.07
C THR A 82 17.92 21.92 18.66
N LYS A 83 17.21 22.70 17.83
CA LYS A 83 16.17 23.62 18.25
C LYS A 83 14.82 23.25 17.66
N THR A 84 13.76 23.49 18.44
CA THR A 84 12.37 23.35 18.00
C THR A 84 12.00 24.45 17.00
N PRO A 85 11.43 24.09 15.83
CA PRO A 85 10.85 25.04 14.89
C PRO A 85 9.78 25.92 15.54
N LYS A 86 9.64 27.16 15.07
CA LYS A 86 8.64 28.10 15.60
C LYS A 86 7.62 28.49 14.55
N LEU A 87 6.35 28.47 14.91
CA LEU A 87 5.29 29.09 14.13
C LEU A 87 5.50 30.61 14.07
N SER A 88 5.40 31.17 12.88
CA SER A 88 5.65 32.60 12.62
C SER A 88 4.74 33.12 11.51
N LYS A 89 4.29 34.38 11.66
CA LYS A 89 3.56 35.10 10.61
C LYS A 89 4.48 35.71 9.54
N LYS A 90 5.80 35.62 9.70
CA LYS A 90 6.77 36.15 8.75
C LYS A 90 7.03 35.12 7.65
N LYS A 91 6.92 35.52 6.38
CA LYS A 91 7.27 34.73 5.18
C LYS A 91 8.79 34.51 5.05
N LYS A 92 9.39 33.78 5.99
CA LYS A 92 10.81 33.42 5.99
C LYS A 92 10.96 32.02 6.61
N GLY A 93 11.70 31.12 5.97
CA GLY A 93 11.85 29.73 6.40
C GLY A 93 11.03 28.79 5.52
N ILE A 94 10.13 28.01 6.13
CA ILE A 94 9.24 27.07 5.42
C ILE A 94 7.82 27.62 5.44
N VAL A 95 7.17 27.66 4.28
CA VAL A 95 5.81 28.17 4.11
C VAL A 95 4.93 27.08 3.51
N LEU A 96 3.87 26.70 4.23
CA LEU A 96 2.85 25.75 3.81
C LEU A 96 1.59 26.53 3.44
N THR A 97 1.05 26.33 2.24
CA THR A 97 -0.09 27.11 1.73
C THR A 97 -1.17 26.21 1.17
N LEU A 98 -2.41 26.46 1.55
CA LEU A 98 -3.59 25.95 0.86
C LEU A 98 -4.02 26.91 -0.24
N ASP A 99 -4.04 26.44 -1.48
CA ASP A 99 -4.57 27.15 -2.64
C ASP A 99 -5.58 26.27 -3.39
N LYS A 100 -6.86 26.55 -3.17
CA LYS A 100 -7.97 25.82 -3.78
C LYS A 100 -7.96 25.88 -5.32
N ALA A 101 -7.30 26.87 -5.93
CA ALA A 101 -7.20 26.98 -7.38
C ALA A 101 -6.43 25.81 -8.01
N LEU A 102 -5.50 25.19 -7.26
CA LEU A 102 -4.70 24.04 -7.74
C LEU A 102 -5.52 22.75 -7.89
N LYS A 103 -6.73 22.67 -7.33
CA LYS A 103 -7.55 21.45 -7.34
C LYS A 103 -7.86 20.97 -8.76
N ASN A 104 -8.12 21.88 -9.69
CA ASN A 104 -8.45 21.52 -11.07
C ASN A 104 -7.25 21.00 -11.86
N GLU A 105 -6.03 21.39 -11.48
CA GLU A 105 -4.80 21.03 -12.20
C GLU A 105 -4.10 19.80 -11.58
N LEU A 106 -4.07 19.77 -10.25
CA LEU A 106 -3.29 18.83 -9.44
C LEU A 106 -4.16 17.85 -8.62
N GLY A 107 -5.48 18.00 -8.66
CA GLY A 107 -6.41 17.16 -7.90
C GLY A 107 -6.38 17.45 -6.40
N GLU A 108 -6.81 16.47 -5.61
CA GLU A 108 -6.84 16.57 -4.14
C GLU A 108 -5.47 16.29 -3.51
N GLU A 109 -4.63 15.48 -4.16
CA GLU A 109 -3.39 14.95 -3.58
C GLU A 109 -2.13 15.59 -4.18
N GLY A 110 -2.25 16.39 -5.23
CA GLY A 110 -1.10 17.03 -5.87
C GLY A 110 -0.63 18.30 -5.18
N TYR A 111 0.63 18.67 -5.43
CA TYR A 111 1.31 19.78 -4.77
C TYR A 111 2.38 20.42 -5.66
N THR A 112 2.81 21.60 -5.23
CA THR A 112 4.05 22.25 -5.70
C THR A 112 5.01 22.41 -4.53
N LEU A 113 6.30 22.20 -4.78
CA LEU A 113 7.39 22.41 -3.82
C LEU A 113 8.48 23.26 -4.50
N SER A 114 8.81 24.40 -3.89
CA SER A 114 9.81 25.34 -4.40
C SER A 114 10.86 25.60 -3.32
N VAL A 115 12.12 25.30 -3.62
CA VAL A 115 13.29 25.65 -2.80
C VAL A 115 14.06 26.75 -3.53
N LYS A 116 14.06 27.96 -2.96
CA LYS A 116 14.68 29.15 -3.54
C LYS A 116 15.48 29.90 -2.47
N LYS A 117 16.26 30.91 -2.89
CA LYS A 117 17.01 31.81 -1.98
C LYS A 117 16.18 32.42 -0.84
N LYS A 118 14.86 32.58 -1.03
CA LYS A 118 13.96 33.21 -0.05
C LYS A 118 13.38 32.22 0.97
N GLY A 119 13.49 30.92 0.74
CA GLY A 119 12.89 29.89 1.59
C GLY A 119 12.39 28.68 0.80
N ILE A 120 11.62 27.86 1.53
CA ILE A 120 10.98 26.65 1.02
C ILE A 120 9.47 26.87 1.05
N PHE A 121 8.79 26.60 -0.05
CA PHE A 121 7.35 26.83 -0.22
C PHE A 121 6.68 25.55 -0.69
N ILE A 122 5.67 25.08 0.05
CA ILE A 122 4.85 23.93 -0.32
C ILE A 122 3.41 24.40 -0.43
N THR A 123 2.82 24.23 -1.60
CA THR A 123 1.44 24.68 -1.88
C THR A 123 0.63 23.55 -2.49
N ALA A 124 -0.58 23.34 -1.99
CA ALA A 124 -1.51 22.34 -2.51
C ALA A 124 -2.97 22.78 -2.31
N SER A 125 -3.90 22.07 -2.94
CA SER A 125 -5.34 22.31 -2.79
C SER A 125 -5.92 21.82 -1.46
N THR A 126 -5.29 20.81 -0.85
CA THR A 126 -5.70 20.16 0.41
C THR A 126 -4.50 19.92 1.33
N ALA A 127 -4.78 19.60 2.59
CA ALA A 127 -3.77 19.17 3.57
C ALA A 127 -3.01 17.91 3.11
N THR A 128 -3.68 16.97 2.44
CA THR A 128 -3.05 15.75 1.90
C THR A 128 -1.99 16.07 0.86
N GLY A 129 -2.27 17.00 -0.07
CA GLY A 129 -1.26 17.45 -1.03
C GLY A 129 -0.07 18.14 -0.36
N VAL A 130 -0.32 19.00 0.66
CA VAL A 130 0.76 19.60 1.45
C VAL A 130 1.60 18.52 2.13
N PHE A 131 0.96 17.51 2.71
CA PHE A 131 1.64 16.39 3.35
C PHE A 131 2.52 15.61 2.37
N TYR A 132 2.07 15.31 1.16
CA TYR A 132 2.92 14.67 0.15
C TYR A 132 4.06 15.57 -0.34
N GLY A 133 3.86 16.88 -0.39
CA GLY A 133 4.95 17.84 -0.58
C GLY A 133 5.98 17.79 0.55
N LEU A 134 5.55 17.60 1.79
CA LEU A 134 6.43 17.38 2.94
C LEU A 134 7.20 16.05 2.85
N GLN A 135 6.62 15.00 2.27
CA GLN A 135 7.35 13.74 2.04
C GLN A 135 8.44 13.90 0.98
N SER A 136 8.20 14.65 -0.09
CA SER A 136 9.24 15.00 -1.06
C SER A 136 10.31 15.88 -0.42
N PHE A 137 9.92 16.89 0.37
CA PHE A 137 10.87 17.71 1.12
C PHE A 137 11.72 16.87 2.08
N ARG A 138 11.12 15.91 2.79
CA ARG A 138 11.83 14.97 3.68
C ARG A 138 12.92 14.20 2.94
N GLN A 139 12.68 13.79 1.70
CA GLN A 139 13.67 13.08 0.89
C GLN A 139 14.81 13.99 0.40
N LEU A 140 14.62 15.31 0.32
CA LEU A 140 15.67 16.29 0.05
C LEU A 140 16.64 16.51 1.23
N LEU A 141 16.23 16.15 2.44
CA LEU A 141 17.09 16.25 3.62
C LEU A 141 18.23 15.21 3.51
N PRO A 142 19.38 15.42 4.19
CA PRO A 142 20.39 14.37 4.33
C PRO A 142 19.77 13.04 4.80
N VAL A 143 20.31 11.92 4.31
CA VAL A 143 19.77 10.57 4.59
C VAL A 143 19.76 10.24 6.08
N ASP A 144 20.74 10.74 6.82
CA ASP A 144 20.99 10.55 8.23
C ASP A 144 20.38 11.67 9.12
N PHE A 145 19.74 12.68 8.51
CA PHE A 145 19.23 13.86 9.21
C PHE A 145 18.33 13.51 10.40
N GLU A 146 17.49 12.49 10.28
CA GLU A 146 16.55 12.08 11.35
C GLU A 146 17.21 11.32 12.51
N PHE A 147 18.51 11.04 12.46
CA PHE A 147 19.19 10.14 13.40
C PHE A 147 20.32 10.84 14.17
N HIS A 148 20.65 12.08 13.81
CA HIS A 148 21.70 12.85 14.43
C HIS A 148 21.20 14.25 14.83
N LYS A 149 20.77 14.42 16.09
CA LYS A 149 20.26 15.69 16.63
C LYS A 149 21.37 16.70 16.93
N GLN A 150 22.17 17.04 15.93
CA GLN A 150 23.34 17.91 16.09
C GLN A 150 23.50 18.95 14.98
N GLU A 151 22.66 18.90 13.95
CA GLU A 151 22.79 19.82 12.83
C GLU A 151 22.45 21.25 13.25
N LYS A 152 23.32 22.19 12.88
CA LYS A 152 23.09 23.64 13.05
C LYS A 152 22.56 24.29 11.78
N ALA A 153 22.88 23.71 10.64
CA ALA A 153 22.37 24.07 9.33
C ALA A 153 22.56 22.91 8.36
N ILE A 154 21.70 22.83 7.34
CA ILE A 154 21.84 21.91 6.21
C ILE A 154 21.64 22.68 4.90
N GLU A 155 22.24 22.18 3.83
CA GLU A 155 22.05 22.71 2.48
C GLU A 155 20.95 21.94 1.76
N ILE A 156 19.98 22.65 1.20
CA ILE A 156 18.88 22.05 0.42
C ILE A 156 18.99 22.59 -1.02
N PRO A 157 19.10 21.74 -2.05
CA PRO A 157 19.29 22.20 -3.42
C PRO A 157 18.11 23.05 -3.90
N PHE A 158 18.36 24.06 -4.73
CA PHE A 158 17.29 24.79 -5.37
C PHE A 158 16.56 23.90 -6.37
N VAL A 159 15.25 23.78 -6.21
CA VAL A 159 14.41 22.91 -7.03
C VAL A 159 12.99 23.47 -7.09
N GLU A 160 12.34 23.30 -8.24
CA GLU A 160 10.90 23.44 -8.40
C GLU A 160 10.32 22.08 -8.75
N ILE A 161 9.34 21.64 -7.99
CA ILE A 161 8.63 20.37 -8.17
C ILE A 161 7.15 20.67 -8.33
N THR A 162 6.53 20.06 -9.33
CA THR A 162 5.06 19.98 -9.47
C THR A 162 4.71 18.52 -9.63
N ASP A 163 3.77 18.04 -8.81
CA ASP A 163 3.59 16.60 -8.66
C ASP A 163 2.16 16.23 -8.26
N LYS A 164 1.72 15.04 -8.67
CA LYS A 164 0.41 14.46 -8.38
C LYS A 164 0.44 12.95 -8.62
N PRO A 165 -0.39 12.16 -7.94
CA PRO A 165 -0.45 10.72 -8.17
C PRO A 165 -1.11 10.38 -9.52
N ARG A 166 -0.65 9.28 -10.12
CA ARG A 166 -1.28 8.65 -11.30
C ARG A 166 -2.60 7.96 -10.95
N PHE A 167 -2.67 7.29 -9.81
CA PHE A 167 -3.85 6.55 -9.36
C PHE A 167 -4.35 7.01 -7.99
N PRO A 168 -5.67 7.11 -7.76
CA PRO A 168 -6.23 7.46 -6.45
C PRO A 168 -6.09 6.36 -5.41
N TRP A 169 -5.87 5.09 -5.80
CA TRP A 169 -5.73 3.95 -4.88
C TRP A 169 -4.33 3.35 -4.94
N ARG A 170 -3.54 3.53 -3.88
CA ARG A 170 -2.14 3.07 -3.79
C ARG A 170 -1.98 2.25 -2.51
N ALA A 171 -2.24 0.95 -2.61
CA ALA A 171 -2.44 0.10 -1.45
C ALA A 171 -1.26 -0.80 -1.08
N PHE A 172 -1.11 -1.01 0.22
CA PHE A 172 -0.34 -2.11 0.79
C PHE A 172 -1.29 -2.96 1.62
N MET A 173 -1.31 -4.27 1.37
CA MET A 173 -2.06 -5.22 2.18
C MET A 173 -1.12 -5.96 3.13
N LEU A 174 -1.51 -6.05 4.40
CA LEU A 174 -0.80 -6.83 5.40
C LEU A 174 -1.71 -7.92 5.98
N ASP A 175 -1.31 -9.17 5.75
CA ASP A 175 -1.85 -10.32 6.47
C ASP A 175 -1.29 -10.38 7.89
N VAL A 176 -2.17 -10.16 8.85
CA VAL A 176 -1.88 -10.33 10.29
C VAL A 176 -2.58 -11.55 10.87
N SER A 177 -3.39 -12.24 10.05
CA SER A 177 -4.12 -13.43 10.43
C SER A 177 -3.19 -14.63 10.54
N ARG A 178 -2.43 -14.95 9.49
CA ARG A 178 -1.54 -16.12 9.50
C ARG A 178 -0.38 -15.91 10.47
N HIS A 179 0.22 -14.72 10.53
CA HIS A 179 1.15 -14.33 11.60
C HIS A 179 0.86 -12.92 12.14
N PHE A 180 0.57 -12.84 13.44
CA PHE A 180 0.28 -11.59 14.13
C PHE A 180 1.57 -10.80 14.38
N GLN A 181 1.55 -9.51 14.05
CA GLN A 181 2.74 -8.65 14.09
C GLN A 181 2.67 -7.53 15.14
N GLY A 182 1.47 -7.19 15.62
CA GLY A 182 1.26 -6.19 16.66
C GLY A 182 1.29 -4.73 16.17
N LYS A 183 0.75 -3.85 17.02
CA LYS A 183 0.46 -2.44 16.71
C LYS A 183 1.68 -1.66 16.22
N GLU A 184 2.83 -1.83 16.88
CA GLU A 184 4.03 -1.06 16.55
C GLU A 184 4.59 -1.42 15.16
N VAL A 185 4.44 -2.66 14.72
CA VAL A 185 4.83 -3.07 13.35
C VAL A 185 3.92 -2.39 12.33
N VAL A 186 2.60 -2.38 12.57
CA VAL A 186 1.62 -1.71 11.70
C VAL A 186 1.95 -0.22 11.58
N LYS A 187 2.24 0.48 12.68
CA LYS A 187 2.63 1.89 12.65
C LYS A 187 3.92 2.14 11.87
N ASN A 188 4.93 1.27 12.03
CA ASN A 188 6.18 1.38 11.27
C ASN A 188 5.95 1.22 9.77
N ILE A 189 5.05 0.30 9.36
CA ILE A 189 4.64 0.16 7.96
C ILE A 189 3.93 1.43 7.46
N LEU A 190 2.99 1.98 8.23
CA LEU A 190 2.30 3.23 7.89
C LEU A 190 3.28 4.41 7.70
N ASP A 191 4.37 4.46 8.46
CA ASP A 191 5.43 5.46 8.26
C ASP A 191 6.16 5.31 6.93
N GLN A 192 6.39 4.06 6.48
CA GLN A 192 7.01 3.80 5.18
C GLN A 192 6.05 4.07 4.03
N MET A 193 4.79 3.65 4.16
CA MET A 193 3.72 3.98 3.22
C MET A 193 3.60 5.49 3.03
N ALA A 194 3.60 6.25 4.13
CA ALA A 194 3.54 7.71 4.10
C ALA A 194 4.74 8.32 3.35
N MET A 195 5.96 7.89 3.67
CA MET A 195 7.19 8.35 3.00
C MET A 195 7.14 8.09 1.48
N LEU A 196 6.54 6.97 1.09
CA LEU A 196 6.36 6.53 -0.29
C LEU A 196 5.05 7.04 -0.92
N LYS A 197 4.29 7.91 -0.23
CA LYS A 197 3.03 8.50 -0.71
C LYS A 197 1.91 7.49 -1.06
N MET A 198 1.93 6.32 -0.42
CA MET A 198 0.82 5.36 -0.46
C MET A 198 -0.30 5.82 0.47
N ASN A 199 -1.56 5.51 0.13
CA ASN A 199 -2.73 6.10 0.82
C ASN A 199 -3.76 5.09 1.30
N THR A 200 -3.61 3.81 0.99
CA THR A 200 -4.55 2.77 1.44
C THR A 200 -3.82 1.63 2.14
N PHE A 201 -4.15 1.39 3.40
CA PHE A 201 -3.68 0.22 4.15
C PHE A 201 -4.81 -0.82 4.20
N HIS A 202 -4.69 -1.88 3.43
CA HIS A 202 -5.63 -3.00 3.42
C HIS A 202 -5.21 -3.98 4.52
N TRP A 203 -6.07 -4.14 5.52
CA TRP A 203 -5.74 -4.89 6.72
C TRP A 203 -6.50 -6.22 6.75
N HIS A 204 -5.81 -7.29 6.36
CA HIS A 204 -6.33 -8.65 6.36
C HIS A 204 -6.32 -9.22 7.78
N LEU A 205 -7.46 -9.11 8.48
CA LEU A 205 -7.59 -9.27 9.93
C LEU A 205 -8.07 -10.65 10.37
N THR A 206 -8.63 -11.45 9.46
CA THR A 206 -9.31 -12.71 9.81
C THR A 206 -9.01 -13.75 8.75
N ASP A 207 -8.72 -14.97 9.19
CA ASP A 207 -8.58 -16.14 8.30
C ASP A 207 -8.71 -17.43 9.13
N ASP A 208 -8.49 -18.59 8.51
CA ASP A 208 -8.57 -19.89 9.14
C ASP A 208 -7.63 -20.07 10.35
N GLN A 209 -6.45 -19.46 10.29
CA GLN A 209 -5.39 -19.62 11.30
C GLN A 209 -5.41 -18.51 12.36
N GLY A 210 -6.37 -17.59 12.30
CA GLY A 210 -6.44 -16.46 13.23
C GLY A 210 -7.59 -15.49 13.05
N TRP A 211 -8.22 -15.11 14.16
CA TRP A 211 -9.09 -13.94 14.22
C TRP A 211 -8.41 -12.83 15.02
N ARG A 212 -8.15 -11.67 14.39
CA ARG A 212 -7.27 -10.63 14.95
C ARG A 212 -7.96 -9.34 15.36
N ILE A 213 -9.28 -9.25 15.27
CA ILE A 213 -10.03 -8.04 15.64
C ILE A 213 -11.00 -8.31 16.79
N GLU A 214 -10.98 -7.47 17.82
CA GLU A 214 -11.97 -7.58 18.90
C GLU A 214 -13.38 -7.19 18.45
N ILE A 215 -14.33 -8.12 18.59
CA ILE A 215 -15.77 -7.89 18.42
C ILE A 215 -16.44 -8.07 19.78
N LYS A 216 -16.98 -6.99 20.35
CA LYS A 216 -17.50 -6.97 21.73
C LYS A 216 -18.70 -7.88 21.91
N LYS A 217 -19.57 -7.96 20.91
CA LYS A 217 -20.74 -8.83 20.91
C LYS A 217 -20.37 -10.31 20.86
N TYR A 218 -19.20 -10.65 20.30
CA TYR A 218 -18.73 -12.03 20.13
C TYR A 218 -17.31 -12.23 20.69
N PRO A 219 -17.12 -12.16 22.02
CA PRO A 219 -15.80 -12.16 22.64
C PRO A 219 -14.98 -13.43 22.35
N ARG A 220 -15.63 -14.59 22.15
CA ARG A 220 -14.93 -15.84 21.83
C ARG A 220 -14.13 -15.79 20.53
N LEU A 221 -14.43 -14.86 19.62
CA LEU A 221 -13.64 -14.68 18.39
C LEU A 221 -12.17 -14.36 18.72
N THR A 222 -11.90 -13.61 19.79
CA THR A 222 -10.53 -13.37 20.26
C THR A 222 -10.12 -14.24 21.44
N GLU A 223 -11.04 -14.68 22.31
CA GLU A 223 -10.66 -15.58 23.41
C GLU A 223 -10.15 -16.95 22.90
N ILE A 224 -10.75 -17.44 21.81
CA ILE A 224 -10.46 -18.72 21.14
C ILE A 224 -9.83 -18.47 19.77
N GLY A 225 -10.53 -17.78 18.87
CA GLY A 225 -10.15 -17.64 17.46
C GLY A 225 -8.81 -16.95 17.21
N SER A 226 -8.31 -16.18 18.17
CA SER A 226 -6.98 -15.54 18.05
C SER A 226 -5.81 -16.48 18.40
N LYS A 227 -6.06 -17.75 18.76
CA LYS A 227 -5.04 -18.66 19.29
C LYS A 227 -5.05 -19.97 18.55
N ARG A 228 -3.92 -20.37 18.00
CA ARG A 228 -3.70 -21.72 17.48
C ARG A 228 -2.60 -22.43 18.23
N LYS A 229 -2.74 -23.74 18.38
CA LYS A 229 -1.82 -24.57 19.19
C LYS A 229 -0.44 -24.77 18.54
N ASP A 230 -0.36 -24.64 17.23
CA ASP A 230 0.86 -24.88 16.45
C ASP A 230 0.79 -24.18 15.08
N THR A 231 1.85 -24.29 14.28
CA THR A 231 1.92 -23.75 12.92
C THR A 231 2.65 -24.72 11.99
N GLN A 232 2.14 -24.90 10.77
CA GLN A 232 2.76 -25.69 9.71
C GLN A 232 4.13 -25.10 9.32
N LEU A 233 5.15 -25.97 9.21
CA LEU A 233 6.52 -25.52 8.99
C LEU A 233 6.80 -25.10 7.54
N SER A 234 6.26 -25.85 6.57
CA SER A 234 6.47 -25.59 5.14
C SER A 234 5.32 -26.14 4.29
N ARG A 235 5.24 -25.70 3.03
CA ARG A 235 4.16 -26.04 2.10
C ARG A 235 4.05 -27.56 1.92
N LYS A 236 2.84 -28.12 2.11
CA LYS A 236 2.54 -29.56 2.03
C LYS A 236 3.31 -30.42 3.05
N SER A 237 3.80 -29.83 4.14
CA SER A 237 4.48 -30.57 5.20
C SER A 237 3.54 -31.00 6.32
N GLU A 238 3.76 -32.21 6.83
CA GLU A 238 3.16 -32.70 8.07
C GLU A 238 3.89 -32.19 9.32
N GLU A 239 5.07 -31.59 9.15
CA GLU A 239 5.84 -31.02 10.26
C GLU A 239 5.21 -29.73 10.79
N ARG A 240 5.41 -29.50 12.08
CA ARG A 240 4.91 -28.35 12.82
C ARG A 240 6.04 -27.68 13.59
N VAL A 241 5.91 -26.38 13.86
CA VAL A 241 6.89 -25.59 14.61
C VAL A 241 6.99 -26.04 16.08
N GLY A 242 5.92 -26.61 16.63
CA GLY A 242 5.83 -27.07 18.01
C GLY A 242 5.56 -25.95 19.01
N LYS A 243 4.98 -24.81 18.56
CA LYS A 243 4.74 -23.64 19.42
C LYS A 243 3.38 -23.00 19.12
N PRO A 244 2.60 -22.64 20.17
CA PRO A 244 1.39 -21.84 19.98
C PRO A 244 1.69 -20.48 19.34
N HIS A 245 0.73 -19.98 18.57
CA HIS A 245 0.75 -18.64 18.00
C HIS A 245 -0.54 -17.91 18.36
N GLU A 246 -0.42 -16.68 18.87
CA GLU A 246 -1.54 -15.89 19.36
C GLU A 246 -1.39 -14.39 19.12
N GLY A 247 -2.46 -13.64 19.37
CA GLY A 247 -2.50 -12.18 19.32
C GLY A 247 -3.71 -11.66 18.56
N PHE A 248 -4.22 -10.51 18.99
CA PHE A 248 -5.29 -9.75 18.33
C PHE A 248 -5.15 -8.27 18.70
N TYR A 249 -5.86 -7.41 17.97
CA TYR A 249 -5.96 -5.99 18.24
C TYR A 249 -7.27 -5.71 18.98
N THR A 250 -7.17 -5.08 20.14
CA THR A 250 -8.34 -4.51 20.82
C THR A 250 -8.91 -3.36 20.00
N GLN A 251 -10.19 -3.04 20.18
CA GLN A 251 -10.77 -1.86 19.50
C GLN A 251 -10.08 -0.55 19.89
N SER A 252 -9.48 -0.48 21.08
CA SER A 252 -8.68 0.68 21.50
C SER A 252 -7.39 0.80 20.71
N GLU A 253 -6.67 -0.31 20.49
CA GLU A 253 -5.45 -0.32 19.67
C GLU A 253 -5.77 -0.03 18.21
N ILE A 254 -6.88 -0.54 17.69
CA ILE A 254 -7.35 -0.21 16.34
C ILE A 254 -7.61 1.29 16.22
N LYS A 255 -8.35 1.91 17.15
CA LYS A 255 -8.58 3.37 17.15
C LYS A 255 -7.27 4.17 17.15
N GLU A 256 -6.28 3.72 17.92
CA GLU A 256 -4.96 4.35 17.94
C GLU A 256 -4.22 4.22 16.60
N ILE A 257 -4.30 3.04 15.96
CA ILE A 257 -3.74 2.81 14.62
C ILE A 257 -4.46 3.65 13.57
N LEU A 258 -5.78 3.75 13.64
CA LEU A 258 -6.60 4.54 12.72
C LEU A 258 -6.25 6.03 12.82
N ALA A 259 -6.16 6.58 14.03
CA ALA A 259 -5.72 7.96 14.23
C ALA A 259 -4.27 8.18 13.73
N TYR A 260 -3.40 7.19 13.91
CA TYR A 260 -2.03 7.24 13.40
C TYR A 260 -2.00 7.24 11.87
N ALA A 261 -2.80 6.39 11.21
CA ALA A 261 -2.93 6.33 9.76
C ALA A 261 -3.51 7.63 9.19
N GLU A 262 -4.56 8.19 9.84
CA GLU A 262 -5.17 9.46 9.47
C GLU A 262 -4.17 10.62 9.52
N SER A 263 -3.32 10.68 10.56
CA SER A 263 -2.24 11.70 10.64
C SER A 263 -1.24 11.64 9.48
N LYS A 264 -1.24 10.54 8.73
CA LYS A 264 -0.40 10.28 7.56
C LYS A 264 -1.17 10.29 6.25
N HIS A 265 -2.44 10.70 6.27
CA HIS A 265 -3.35 10.66 5.12
C HIS A 265 -3.46 9.26 4.51
N ILE A 266 -3.50 8.23 5.36
CA ILE A 266 -3.70 6.83 4.95
C ILE A 266 -5.07 6.36 5.44
N THR A 267 -5.89 5.89 4.50
CA THR A 267 -7.16 5.22 4.79
C THR A 267 -6.90 3.76 5.10
N VAL A 268 -7.49 3.23 6.17
CA VAL A 268 -7.44 1.81 6.50
C VAL A 268 -8.71 1.12 6.00
N VAL A 269 -8.54 0.06 5.20
CA VAL A 269 -9.61 -0.80 4.70
C VAL A 269 -9.55 -2.12 5.47
N PRO A 270 -10.48 -2.38 6.40
CA PRO A 270 -10.52 -3.66 7.10
C PRO A 270 -11.03 -4.75 6.15
N GLU A 271 -10.48 -5.95 6.31
CA GLU A 271 -11.01 -7.15 5.68
C GLU A 271 -11.49 -8.14 6.73
N ILE A 272 -12.75 -8.56 6.58
CA ILE A 272 -13.37 -9.66 7.32
C ILE A 272 -13.76 -10.71 6.28
N GLU A 273 -12.97 -11.77 6.22
CA GLU A 273 -13.13 -12.87 5.28
C GLU A 273 -14.51 -13.54 5.40
N MET A 274 -15.19 -13.70 4.27
CA MET A 274 -16.44 -14.46 4.16
C MET A 274 -16.75 -14.82 2.69
N PRO A 275 -17.38 -15.97 2.40
CA PRO A 275 -17.78 -17.00 3.35
C PRO A 275 -16.67 -18.03 3.66
N GLY A 276 -15.62 -18.07 2.85
CA GLY A 276 -14.42 -18.89 3.06
C GLY A 276 -13.56 -18.38 4.23
N HIS A 277 -12.40 -19.00 4.42
CA HIS A 277 -11.39 -18.56 5.40
C HIS A 277 -11.93 -18.33 6.82
N ALA A 278 -12.87 -19.19 7.24
CA ALA A 278 -13.71 -18.98 8.41
C ALA A 278 -13.32 -19.80 9.64
N THR A 279 -12.31 -20.69 9.55
CA THR A 279 -12.06 -21.71 10.56
C THR A 279 -11.80 -21.14 11.96
N ALA A 280 -11.13 -19.98 12.08
CA ALA A 280 -10.91 -19.34 13.38
C ALA A 280 -12.23 -18.90 14.06
N ALA A 281 -13.18 -18.38 13.28
CA ALA A 281 -14.49 -17.99 13.78
C ALA A 281 -15.34 -19.22 14.11
N ILE A 282 -15.30 -20.26 13.28
CA ILE A 282 -15.99 -21.54 13.51
C ILE A 282 -15.46 -22.23 14.77
N ALA A 283 -14.15 -22.19 15.02
CA ALA A 283 -13.58 -22.72 16.26
C ALA A 283 -14.09 -21.98 17.51
N ALA A 284 -14.33 -20.67 17.39
CA ALA A 284 -14.93 -19.89 18.47
C ALA A 284 -16.42 -20.21 18.66
N TYR A 285 -17.17 -20.37 17.57
CA TYR A 285 -18.61 -20.64 17.53
C TYR A 285 -18.93 -21.71 16.47
N SER A 286 -18.98 -22.98 16.88
CA SER A 286 -19.10 -24.12 15.96
C SER A 286 -20.39 -24.15 15.14
N TRP A 287 -21.45 -23.45 15.58
CA TRP A 287 -22.71 -23.35 14.85
C TRP A 287 -22.61 -22.52 13.56
N LEU A 288 -21.49 -21.83 13.35
CA LEU A 288 -21.18 -21.10 12.11
C LEU A 288 -20.79 -22.04 10.93
N SER A 289 -20.40 -23.28 11.22
CA SER A 289 -19.85 -24.26 10.27
C SER A 289 -20.87 -24.73 9.22
N SER A 290 -20.43 -24.85 7.96
CA SER A 290 -21.19 -25.52 6.89
C SER A 290 -21.13 -27.04 7.00
N MET A 291 -20.01 -27.58 7.49
CA MET A 291 -19.84 -29.01 7.73
C MET A 291 -20.55 -29.51 9.01
N GLY A 292 -20.89 -28.60 9.93
CA GLY A 292 -21.52 -28.92 11.21
C GLY A 292 -20.60 -29.62 12.21
N LEU A 293 -19.27 -29.54 12.04
CA LEU A 293 -18.29 -30.22 12.88
C LEU A 293 -17.58 -29.21 13.80
N PRO A 294 -17.38 -29.53 15.09
CA PRO A 294 -16.49 -28.74 15.94
C PRO A 294 -15.07 -28.72 15.35
N GLN A 295 -14.46 -27.53 15.32
CA GLN A 295 -13.12 -27.33 14.81
C GLN A 295 -12.24 -26.64 15.84
N GLU A 296 -10.93 -26.85 15.73
CA GLU A 296 -9.92 -26.01 16.36
C GLU A 296 -9.44 -24.96 15.34
N VAL A 297 -8.84 -23.86 15.82
CA VAL A 297 -8.18 -22.90 14.93
C VAL A 297 -7.10 -23.61 14.14
N SER A 298 -7.11 -23.43 12.81
CA SER A 298 -6.26 -24.20 11.92
C SER A 298 -4.78 -23.95 12.19
N VAL A 299 -4.00 -25.04 12.12
CA VAL A 299 -2.53 -25.00 12.19
C VAL A 299 -1.88 -25.19 10.82
N THR A 300 -2.68 -25.37 9.76
CA THR A 300 -2.24 -25.60 8.38
C THR A 300 -2.71 -24.47 7.47
N PHE A 301 -1.95 -24.24 6.40
CA PHE A 301 -2.23 -23.20 5.42
C PHE A 301 -2.81 -23.76 4.12
N GLY A 302 -3.49 -22.90 3.35
CA GLY A 302 -4.14 -23.20 2.09
C GLY A 302 -5.67 -23.15 2.19
N LYS A 303 -6.33 -23.36 1.04
CA LYS A 303 -7.79 -23.50 0.93
C LYS A 303 -8.31 -24.65 1.80
N LEU A 304 -9.08 -24.33 2.84
CA LEU A 304 -9.68 -25.33 3.74
C LEU A 304 -11.12 -25.65 3.33
N ASP A 305 -11.61 -26.81 3.77
CA ASP A 305 -12.89 -27.34 3.31
C ASP A 305 -14.10 -26.60 3.90
N ASP A 306 -14.06 -26.18 5.16
CA ASP A 306 -15.23 -25.59 5.83
C ASP A 306 -15.33 -24.07 5.58
N SER A 307 -16.55 -23.58 5.64
CA SER A 307 -16.90 -22.17 5.39
C SER A 307 -18.11 -21.79 6.23
N PHE A 308 -18.41 -20.49 6.33
CA PHE A 308 -19.65 -20.04 6.96
C PHE A 308 -20.87 -20.66 6.27
N ASN A 309 -21.81 -21.20 7.07
CA ASN A 309 -23.09 -21.71 6.55
C ASN A 309 -24.03 -20.55 6.17
N ILE A 310 -23.75 -19.92 5.04
CA ILE A 310 -24.46 -18.73 4.54
C ILE A 310 -25.91 -18.99 4.11
N ALA A 311 -26.36 -20.25 4.12
CA ALA A 311 -27.76 -20.60 3.96
C ALA A 311 -28.57 -20.47 5.26
N ASP A 312 -27.90 -20.34 6.40
CA ASP A 312 -28.51 -20.15 7.72
C ASP A 312 -28.68 -18.65 8.05
N PRO A 313 -29.91 -18.15 8.26
CA PRO A 313 -30.14 -16.77 8.65
C PRO A 313 -29.46 -16.35 9.96
N GLU A 314 -29.22 -17.26 10.91
CA GLU A 314 -28.53 -16.95 12.16
C GLU A 314 -27.05 -16.63 11.91
N VAL A 315 -26.41 -17.35 10.98
CA VAL A 315 -25.03 -17.10 10.55
C VAL A 315 -24.94 -15.75 9.85
N VAL A 316 -25.89 -15.44 8.97
CA VAL A 316 -25.93 -14.13 8.31
C VAL A 316 -26.14 -13.00 9.32
N SER A 317 -26.98 -13.19 10.34
CA SER A 317 -27.15 -12.22 11.43
C SER A 317 -25.83 -11.97 12.17
N PHE A 318 -25.10 -13.04 12.51
CA PHE A 318 -23.77 -12.93 13.13
C PHE A 318 -22.80 -12.12 12.27
N LEU A 319 -22.74 -12.39 10.96
CA LEU A 319 -21.87 -11.66 10.04
C LEU A 319 -22.25 -10.17 9.98
N THR A 320 -23.54 -9.84 9.91
CA THR A 320 -23.98 -8.45 9.94
C THR A 320 -23.73 -7.75 11.28
N ASP A 321 -23.78 -8.49 12.39
CA ASP A 321 -23.45 -7.98 13.73
C ASP A 321 -21.94 -7.68 13.88
N VAL A 322 -21.08 -8.54 13.33
CA VAL A 322 -19.63 -8.29 13.22
C VAL A 322 -19.38 -7.05 12.36
N LEU A 323 -20.01 -6.98 11.18
CA LEU A 323 -19.88 -5.84 10.26
C LEU A 323 -20.38 -4.54 10.90
N ASP A 324 -21.40 -4.57 11.76
CA ASP A 324 -21.83 -3.38 12.50
C ASP A 324 -20.73 -2.81 13.40
N GLU A 325 -20.01 -3.65 14.14
CA GLU A 325 -18.89 -3.18 14.94
C GLU A 325 -17.73 -2.67 14.07
N VAL A 326 -17.42 -3.37 12.97
CA VAL A 326 -16.35 -2.97 12.04
C VAL A 326 -16.68 -1.65 11.34
N ILE A 327 -17.87 -1.50 10.77
CA ILE A 327 -18.30 -0.27 10.09
C ILE A 327 -18.28 0.94 11.04
N ASN A 328 -18.66 0.74 12.30
CA ASN A 328 -18.61 1.80 13.31
C ASN A 328 -17.18 2.11 13.79
N LEU A 329 -16.27 1.15 13.72
CA LEU A 329 -14.88 1.31 14.14
C LEU A 329 -14.02 1.98 13.07
N PHE A 330 -14.23 1.63 11.79
CA PHE A 330 -13.39 2.08 10.67
C PHE A 330 -14.04 3.25 9.91
N PRO A 331 -13.42 4.45 9.90
CA PRO A 331 -14.02 5.63 9.27
C PRO A 331 -13.99 5.57 7.72
N GLY A 332 -13.11 4.76 7.14
CA GLY A 332 -12.96 4.59 5.68
C GLY A 332 -14.26 4.17 4.99
N GLN A 333 -14.40 4.50 3.71
CA GLN A 333 -15.62 4.25 2.93
C GLN A 333 -15.75 2.81 2.43
N VAL A 334 -14.66 2.05 2.42
CA VAL A 334 -14.60 0.70 1.84
C VAL A 334 -14.39 -0.33 2.93
N ILE A 335 -15.15 -1.43 2.87
CA ILE A 335 -14.98 -2.63 3.69
C ILE A 335 -14.71 -3.80 2.74
N HIS A 336 -13.62 -4.52 2.96
CA HIS A 336 -13.30 -5.73 2.19
C HIS A 336 -13.95 -6.95 2.87
N ILE A 337 -14.57 -7.83 2.09
CA ILE A 337 -15.22 -9.03 2.62
C ILE A 337 -14.53 -10.33 2.20
N GLY A 338 -13.40 -10.22 1.50
CA GLY A 338 -12.70 -11.35 0.91
C GLY A 338 -13.51 -11.95 -0.23
N GLY A 339 -13.94 -13.20 -0.07
CA GLY A 339 -14.80 -13.91 -1.02
C GLY A 339 -14.06 -14.87 -1.92
N ASP A 340 -12.78 -15.09 -1.67
CA ASP A 340 -11.89 -16.00 -2.37
C ASP A 340 -11.95 -17.44 -1.86
N GLU A 341 -11.42 -18.35 -2.68
CA GLU A 341 -11.09 -19.74 -2.33
C GLU A 341 -12.18 -20.53 -1.58
N VAL A 342 -13.46 -20.32 -1.89
CA VAL A 342 -14.54 -21.07 -1.23
C VAL A 342 -14.59 -22.51 -1.77
N ASN A 343 -14.59 -23.50 -0.87
CA ASN A 343 -14.93 -24.89 -1.24
C ASN A 343 -16.46 -25.06 -1.20
N PHE A 344 -17.05 -25.44 -2.33
CA PHE A 344 -18.51 -25.61 -2.45
C PHE A 344 -19.02 -26.96 -1.95
N LYS A 345 -18.15 -27.96 -1.78
CA LYS A 345 -18.54 -29.33 -1.42
C LYS A 345 -19.40 -29.42 -0.15
N PRO A 346 -19.10 -28.67 0.94
CA PRO A 346 -19.98 -28.66 2.12
C PRO A 346 -21.40 -28.16 1.82
N TRP A 347 -21.57 -27.21 0.90
CA TRP A 347 -22.90 -26.70 0.54
C TRP A 347 -23.65 -27.66 -0.39
N GLU A 348 -22.94 -28.37 -1.26
CA GLU A 348 -23.51 -29.45 -2.07
C GLU A 348 -24.04 -30.59 -1.21
N ASP A 349 -23.30 -30.96 -0.17
CA ASP A 349 -23.67 -32.04 0.75
C ASP A 349 -24.69 -31.60 1.82
N SER A 350 -24.80 -30.29 2.08
CA SER A 350 -25.68 -29.75 3.12
C SER A 350 -27.13 -29.69 2.66
N LYS A 351 -27.99 -30.50 3.29
CA LYS A 351 -29.45 -30.44 3.08
C LYS A 351 -30.03 -29.05 3.38
N ILE A 352 -29.44 -28.29 4.32
CA ILE A 352 -29.87 -26.93 4.63
C ILE A 352 -29.59 -26.01 3.43
N ALA A 353 -28.36 -26.05 2.90
CA ALA A 353 -27.97 -25.24 1.74
C ALA A 353 -28.77 -25.63 0.49
N GLN A 354 -28.92 -26.93 0.20
CA GLN A 354 -29.70 -27.42 -0.93
C GLN A 354 -31.17 -26.98 -0.87
N ASN A 355 -31.81 -27.07 0.31
CA ASN A 355 -33.18 -26.59 0.49
C ASN A 355 -33.29 -25.07 0.33
N PHE A 356 -32.30 -24.31 0.82
CA PHE A 356 -32.25 -22.87 0.69
C PHE A 356 -32.12 -22.45 -0.78
N MET A 357 -31.19 -23.06 -1.52
CA MET A 357 -30.99 -22.84 -2.95
C MET A 357 -32.28 -23.12 -3.73
N GLN A 358 -32.94 -24.26 -3.49
CA GLN A 358 -34.23 -24.58 -4.13
C GLN A 358 -35.31 -23.52 -3.82
N LYS A 359 -35.41 -23.10 -2.56
CA LYS A 359 -36.38 -22.07 -2.14
C LYS A 359 -36.11 -20.71 -2.79
N LYS A 360 -34.85 -20.40 -3.08
CA LYS A 360 -34.40 -19.13 -3.67
C LYS A 360 -34.25 -19.18 -5.18
N GLY A 361 -34.43 -20.35 -5.80
CA GLY A 361 -34.23 -20.54 -7.24
C GLY A 361 -32.77 -20.42 -7.68
N LEU A 362 -31.84 -20.80 -6.80
CA LEU A 362 -30.40 -20.82 -7.08
C LEU A 362 -30.01 -22.20 -7.59
N GLU A 363 -29.30 -22.27 -8.72
CA GLU A 363 -29.03 -23.54 -9.40
C GLU A 363 -27.70 -24.17 -8.95
N THR A 364 -26.71 -23.34 -8.62
CA THR A 364 -25.36 -23.77 -8.28
C THR A 364 -24.88 -23.21 -6.94
N PRO A 365 -23.88 -23.82 -6.29
CA PRO A 365 -23.22 -23.23 -5.12
C PRO A 365 -22.60 -21.85 -5.39
N ILE A 366 -22.13 -21.61 -6.62
CA ILE A 366 -21.64 -20.29 -7.07
C ILE A 366 -22.77 -19.25 -7.05
N ASP A 367 -23.99 -19.63 -7.46
CA ASP A 367 -25.16 -18.76 -7.27
C ASP A 367 -25.42 -18.47 -5.78
N LEU A 368 -25.24 -19.45 -4.90
CA LEU A 368 -25.36 -19.23 -3.45
C LEU A 368 -24.33 -18.21 -2.93
N GLN A 369 -23.07 -18.30 -3.38
CA GLN A 369 -22.04 -17.32 -3.04
C GLN A 369 -22.41 -15.93 -3.52
N VAL A 370 -22.74 -15.74 -4.80
CA VAL A 370 -23.10 -14.41 -5.33
C VAL A 370 -24.37 -13.86 -4.66
N TYR A 371 -25.35 -14.72 -4.35
CA TYR A 371 -26.54 -14.31 -3.59
C TYR A 371 -26.17 -13.72 -2.22
N PHE A 372 -25.33 -14.44 -1.47
CA PHE A 372 -24.85 -13.99 -0.16
C PHE A 372 -23.99 -12.72 -0.27
N THR A 373 -23.06 -12.68 -1.22
CA THR A 373 -22.22 -11.50 -1.48
C THR A 373 -23.08 -10.27 -1.77
N ASN A 374 -24.13 -10.42 -2.59
CA ASN A 374 -25.08 -9.34 -2.85
C ASN A 374 -25.86 -8.92 -1.59
N GLN A 375 -26.20 -9.86 -0.71
CA GLN A 375 -26.84 -9.54 0.57
C GLN A 375 -25.91 -8.68 1.45
N ILE A 376 -24.64 -9.06 1.55
CA ILE A 376 -23.63 -8.30 2.32
C ILE A 376 -23.33 -6.95 1.68
N SER A 377 -23.21 -6.89 0.35
CA SER A 377 -23.02 -5.63 -0.38
C SER A 377 -24.16 -4.65 -0.11
N ASN A 378 -25.41 -5.09 -0.26
CA ASN A 378 -26.58 -4.25 0.03
C ASN A 378 -26.64 -3.83 1.51
N TYR A 379 -26.18 -4.69 2.42
CA TYR A 379 -26.09 -4.35 3.83
C TYR A 379 -25.07 -3.23 4.08
N ILE A 380 -23.85 -3.37 3.55
CA ILE A 380 -22.77 -2.38 3.67
C ILE A 380 -23.21 -1.04 3.03
N ASP A 381 -23.87 -1.08 1.88
CA ASP A 381 -24.43 0.10 1.20
C ASP A 381 -25.48 0.80 2.07
N SER A 382 -26.35 0.03 2.74
CA SER A 382 -27.36 0.59 3.66
C SER A 382 -26.77 1.33 4.86
N ARG A 383 -25.49 1.06 5.17
CA ARG A 383 -24.71 1.77 6.20
C ARG A 383 -23.86 2.92 5.64
N GLY A 384 -24.05 3.26 4.36
CA GLY A 384 -23.34 4.37 3.69
C GLY A 384 -21.87 4.07 3.41
N LYS A 385 -21.51 2.79 3.28
CA LYS A 385 -20.18 2.31 2.92
C LYS A 385 -20.25 1.57 1.58
N ARG A 386 -19.12 1.13 1.05
CA ARG A 386 -19.01 0.39 -0.20
C ARG A 386 -18.27 -0.93 0.03
N MET A 387 -18.80 -2.01 -0.51
CA MET A 387 -18.16 -3.33 -0.41
C MET A 387 -17.04 -3.49 -1.43
N MET A 388 -15.97 -4.18 -1.04
CA MET A 388 -14.91 -4.69 -1.91
C MET A 388 -14.70 -6.18 -1.65
N GLY A 389 -14.29 -6.95 -2.66
CA GLY A 389 -13.95 -8.37 -2.50
C GLY A 389 -13.08 -8.88 -3.64
N TRP A 390 -12.42 -10.02 -3.42
CA TRP A 390 -11.60 -10.71 -4.42
C TRP A 390 -12.45 -11.17 -5.60
N ASN A 391 -11.89 -11.22 -6.81
CA ASN A 391 -12.67 -11.29 -8.05
C ASN A 391 -13.58 -12.51 -8.22
N GLU A 392 -13.45 -13.55 -7.40
CA GLU A 392 -14.41 -14.64 -7.23
C GLU A 392 -15.82 -14.14 -6.86
N ILE A 393 -15.95 -12.96 -6.24
CA ILE A 393 -17.26 -12.34 -5.96
C ILE A 393 -18.10 -12.10 -7.22
N MET A 394 -17.46 -12.07 -8.40
CA MET A 394 -18.16 -11.98 -9.68
C MET A 394 -18.90 -13.27 -10.06
N GLY A 395 -18.65 -14.38 -9.34
CA GLY A 395 -19.28 -15.66 -9.63
C GLY A 395 -18.60 -16.43 -10.75
N THR A 396 -17.30 -16.23 -10.93
CA THR A 396 -16.46 -16.95 -11.90
C THR A 396 -15.47 -17.83 -11.15
N ASP A 397 -15.41 -19.11 -11.51
CA ASP A 397 -14.35 -20.00 -11.03
C ASP A 397 -13.02 -19.67 -11.71
N ILE A 398 -12.06 -19.22 -10.91
CA ILE A 398 -10.70 -18.85 -11.34
C ILE A 398 -9.64 -19.88 -10.90
N HIS A 399 -10.06 -21.01 -10.34
CA HIS A 399 -9.19 -22.08 -9.89
C HIS A 399 -9.11 -23.20 -10.94
N GLU A 400 -7.89 -23.63 -11.25
CA GLU A 400 -7.63 -24.73 -12.19
C GLU A 400 -7.70 -26.10 -11.49
N ASP A 401 -8.51 -26.22 -10.43
CA ASP A 401 -8.66 -27.49 -9.73
C ASP A 401 -9.56 -28.41 -10.58
N ASN A 402 -9.06 -29.62 -10.88
CA ASN A 402 -9.63 -30.59 -11.84
C ASN A 402 -11.02 -31.17 -11.47
N GLY A 403 -11.83 -30.44 -10.70
CA GLY A 403 -13.14 -30.87 -10.22
C GLY A 403 -14.08 -29.76 -9.75
N GLU A 404 -13.69 -28.48 -9.81
CA GLU A 404 -14.61 -27.37 -9.51
C GLU A 404 -15.41 -26.99 -10.78
N THR A 405 -16.67 -26.62 -10.58
CA THR A 405 -17.64 -26.38 -11.63
C THR A 405 -17.14 -25.27 -12.57
N LYS A 406 -16.99 -25.57 -13.86
CA LYS A 406 -16.94 -24.57 -14.96
C LYS A 406 -18.26 -23.78 -15.11
N ALA A 407 -18.98 -23.57 -14.02
CA ALA A 407 -20.24 -22.87 -13.99
C ALA A 407 -19.97 -21.41 -13.65
N GLU A 408 -20.59 -20.52 -14.41
CA GLU A 408 -20.67 -19.11 -14.09
C GLU A 408 -21.98 -18.88 -13.31
N ALA A 409 -21.95 -17.96 -12.34
CA ALA A 409 -23.17 -17.51 -11.68
C ALA A 409 -24.18 -16.97 -12.71
N LYS A 410 -25.47 -17.24 -12.50
CA LYS A 410 -26.53 -16.55 -13.23
C LYS A 410 -26.87 -15.19 -12.64
N GLN A 411 -26.46 -14.97 -11.40
CA GLN A 411 -26.64 -13.71 -10.71
C GLN A 411 -25.51 -12.74 -11.03
N LYS A 412 -25.87 -11.48 -11.22
CA LYS A 412 -24.91 -10.39 -11.34
C LYS A 412 -24.56 -9.86 -9.95
N LEU A 413 -23.28 -9.51 -9.74
CA LEU A 413 -22.80 -8.84 -8.55
C LEU A 413 -23.47 -7.45 -8.38
N ALA A 414 -23.63 -7.01 -7.14
CA ALA A 414 -24.19 -5.70 -6.82
C ALA A 414 -23.36 -4.56 -7.46
N ASN A 415 -24.03 -3.63 -8.16
CA ASN A 415 -23.39 -2.59 -8.98
C ASN A 415 -22.42 -1.67 -8.20
N SER A 416 -22.62 -1.53 -6.89
CA SER A 416 -21.79 -0.71 -6.02
C SER A 416 -20.50 -1.41 -5.60
N ALA A 417 -20.29 -2.70 -5.87
CA ALA A 417 -19.08 -3.40 -5.44
C ALA A 417 -17.81 -2.83 -6.10
N ILE A 418 -16.67 -2.99 -5.41
CA ILE A 418 -15.34 -2.87 -5.99
C ILE A 418 -14.79 -4.29 -6.18
N VAL A 419 -14.32 -4.59 -7.38
CA VAL A 419 -13.68 -5.87 -7.67
C VAL A 419 -12.18 -5.75 -7.41
N HIS A 420 -11.65 -6.55 -6.49
CA HIS A 420 -10.22 -6.67 -6.23
C HIS A 420 -9.67 -7.84 -7.04
N PHE A 421 -9.04 -7.55 -8.17
CA PHE A 421 -8.53 -8.58 -9.06
C PHE A 421 -7.20 -9.12 -8.55
N TRP A 422 -7.11 -10.42 -8.25
CA TRP A 422 -5.86 -11.07 -7.86
C TRP A 422 -5.43 -12.19 -8.80
N LYS A 423 -6.37 -12.89 -9.45
CA LYS A 423 -6.06 -14.07 -10.29
C LYS A 423 -7.07 -14.27 -11.41
N GLY A 424 -6.61 -14.95 -12.47
CA GLY A 424 -7.41 -15.32 -13.64
C GLY A 424 -6.90 -14.68 -14.93
N ASP A 425 -7.64 -14.87 -16.03
CA ASP A 425 -7.37 -14.14 -17.29
C ASP A 425 -7.65 -12.64 -17.07
N LEU A 426 -6.74 -11.77 -17.53
CA LEU A 426 -6.92 -10.31 -17.45
C LEU A 426 -8.18 -9.82 -18.17
N LYS A 427 -8.78 -10.62 -19.07
CA LYS A 427 -10.10 -10.35 -19.63
C LYS A 427 -11.20 -10.21 -18.58
N LEU A 428 -11.09 -10.85 -17.42
CA LEU A 428 -12.05 -10.67 -16.32
C LEU A 428 -12.06 -9.22 -15.82
N ILE A 429 -10.93 -8.50 -15.90
CA ILE A 429 -10.90 -7.06 -15.63
C ILE A 429 -11.73 -6.31 -16.66
N ASN A 430 -11.60 -6.66 -17.95
CA ASN A 430 -12.37 -6.03 -19.03
C ASN A 430 -13.87 -6.27 -18.86
N GLU A 431 -14.27 -7.47 -18.47
CA GLU A 431 -15.65 -7.84 -18.17
C GLU A 431 -16.17 -7.02 -16.98
N ALA A 432 -15.41 -6.95 -15.88
CA ALA A 432 -15.79 -6.20 -14.70
C ALA A 432 -16.04 -4.71 -14.99
N VAL A 433 -15.12 -4.05 -15.70
CA VAL A 433 -15.26 -2.62 -16.01
C VAL A 433 -16.35 -2.36 -17.06
N ALA A 434 -16.55 -3.26 -18.01
CA ALA A 434 -17.66 -3.18 -18.97
C ALA A 434 -19.03 -3.35 -18.30
N GLU A 435 -19.09 -4.13 -17.23
CA GLU A 435 -20.29 -4.27 -16.40
C GLU A 435 -20.54 -3.09 -15.44
N GLY A 436 -19.57 -2.18 -15.33
CA GLY A 436 -19.67 -0.92 -14.60
C GLY A 436 -18.92 -0.88 -13.27
N TYR A 437 -18.26 -1.98 -12.86
CA TYR A 437 -17.54 -2.02 -11.59
C TYR A 437 -16.23 -1.21 -11.64
N ASP A 438 -15.84 -0.70 -10.49
CA ASP A 438 -14.48 -0.19 -10.32
C ASP A 438 -13.57 -1.34 -9.88
N VAL A 439 -12.33 -1.34 -10.34
CA VAL A 439 -11.37 -2.43 -10.15
C VAL A 439 -10.11 -1.91 -9.48
N VAL A 440 -9.61 -2.67 -8.51
CA VAL A 440 -8.22 -2.58 -8.03
C VAL A 440 -7.48 -3.78 -8.59
N ASN A 441 -6.42 -3.54 -9.38
CA ASN A 441 -5.66 -4.61 -9.99
C ASN A 441 -4.44 -4.97 -9.13
N SER A 442 -4.46 -6.19 -8.62
CA SER A 442 -3.48 -6.78 -7.71
C SER A 442 -3.10 -8.19 -8.19
N ASN A 443 -2.88 -8.35 -9.50
CA ASN A 443 -2.51 -9.64 -10.09
C ASN A 443 -1.35 -10.30 -9.35
N HIS A 444 -1.60 -11.50 -8.83
CA HIS A 444 -0.68 -12.19 -7.91
C HIS A 444 0.67 -12.50 -8.53
N TRP A 445 0.74 -12.63 -9.86
CA TRP A 445 2.00 -12.81 -10.57
C TRP A 445 2.93 -11.60 -10.47
N ASP A 446 2.39 -10.41 -10.22
CA ASP A 446 3.10 -9.14 -10.30
C ASP A 446 3.11 -8.38 -8.99
N THR A 447 2.20 -8.62 -8.05
CA THR A 447 2.01 -7.78 -6.83
C THR A 447 2.18 -8.50 -5.49
N TYR A 448 2.34 -9.82 -5.48
CA TYR A 448 2.49 -10.60 -4.24
C TYR A 448 3.93 -10.54 -3.73
N LEU A 449 4.09 -10.00 -2.52
CA LEU A 449 5.36 -9.79 -1.83
C LEU A 449 5.82 -11.03 -1.06
N ASP A 450 4.93 -11.96 -0.72
CA ASP A 450 5.30 -13.25 -0.13
C ASP A 450 6.06 -14.15 -1.11
N TYR A 451 5.92 -13.90 -2.41
CA TYR A 451 6.68 -14.60 -3.45
C TYR A 451 8.15 -14.23 -3.43
N THR A 452 9.00 -15.18 -3.83
CA THR A 452 10.45 -15.00 -3.89
C THR A 452 10.84 -13.87 -4.85
N TYR A 453 12.01 -13.27 -4.64
CA TYR A 453 12.56 -12.28 -5.56
C TYR A 453 12.91 -12.88 -6.94
N GLU A 454 13.06 -14.19 -7.07
CA GLU A 454 13.18 -14.85 -8.38
C GLU A 454 11.87 -14.79 -9.17
N ARG A 455 10.73 -14.91 -8.48
CA ARG A 455 9.39 -14.90 -9.05
C ARG A 455 8.91 -13.47 -9.35
N THR A 456 9.13 -12.58 -8.39
CA THR A 456 8.72 -11.18 -8.44
C THR A 456 9.92 -10.29 -8.09
N PRO A 457 10.92 -10.17 -8.99
CA PRO A 457 12.09 -9.31 -8.77
C PRO A 457 11.69 -7.84 -8.72
N LEU A 458 12.62 -6.98 -8.28
CA LEU A 458 12.35 -5.55 -8.15
C LEU A 458 11.99 -4.91 -9.50
N SER A 459 12.68 -5.30 -10.56
CA SER A 459 12.42 -4.84 -11.93
C SER A 459 11.01 -5.19 -12.43
N LYS A 460 10.52 -6.39 -12.10
CA LYS A 460 9.16 -6.82 -12.44
C LYS A 460 8.11 -6.05 -11.63
N SER A 461 8.34 -5.91 -10.33
CA SER A 461 7.50 -5.10 -9.43
C SER A 461 7.38 -3.66 -9.95
N TYR A 462 8.51 -3.10 -10.38
CA TYR A 462 8.57 -1.77 -10.98
C TYR A 462 7.88 -1.72 -12.34
N ALA A 463 8.00 -2.74 -13.19
CA ALA A 463 7.42 -2.74 -14.54
C ALA A 463 5.89 -2.83 -14.56
N PHE A 464 5.28 -3.33 -13.48
CA PHE A 464 3.83 -3.51 -13.38
C PHE A 464 3.04 -2.23 -13.74
N ASN A 465 1.90 -2.44 -14.40
CA ASN A 465 0.94 -1.40 -14.75
C ASN A 465 -0.47 -1.86 -14.35
N PRO A 466 -1.17 -1.14 -13.45
CA PRO A 466 -2.50 -1.54 -13.00
C PRO A 466 -3.52 -1.57 -14.14
N ILE A 467 -3.33 -0.75 -15.18
CA ILE A 467 -4.11 -0.81 -16.41
C ILE A 467 -3.53 -1.91 -17.30
N PRO A 468 -4.23 -3.03 -17.52
CA PRO A 468 -3.72 -4.12 -18.34
C PRO A 468 -3.62 -3.71 -19.81
N GLU A 469 -2.67 -4.31 -20.53
CA GLU A 469 -2.51 -4.09 -21.96
C GLU A 469 -3.79 -4.48 -22.72
N GLY A 470 -4.22 -3.61 -23.65
CA GLY A 470 -5.42 -3.85 -24.46
C GLY A 470 -6.74 -3.43 -23.82
N LEU A 471 -6.75 -2.93 -22.56
CA LEU A 471 -7.96 -2.32 -21.99
C LEU A 471 -8.29 -1.00 -22.71
N ASN A 472 -9.54 -0.85 -23.15
CA ASN A 472 -10.01 0.36 -23.83
C ASN A 472 -9.85 1.60 -22.92
N GLU A 473 -9.39 2.71 -23.49
CA GLU A 473 -9.13 3.99 -22.79
C GLU A 473 -10.35 4.50 -22.01
N GLU A 474 -11.57 4.25 -22.51
CA GLU A 474 -12.81 4.65 -21.83
C GLU A 474 -12.94 4.04 -20.41
N TYR A 475 -12.35 2.86 -20.20
CA TYR A 475 -12.40 2.12 -18.94
C TYR A 475 -11.18 2.38 -18.04
N HIS A 476 -10.17 3.14 -18.48
CA HIS A 476 -8.98 3.38 -17.64
C HIS A 476 -9.34 4.05 -16.31
N SER A 477 -10.36 4.91 -16.31
CA SER A 477 -10.88 5.56 -15.09
C SER A 477 -11.56 4.59 -14.10
N LYS A 478 -11.95 3.39 -14.55
CA LYS A 478 -12.50 2.33 -13.71
C LYS A 478 -11.42 1.54 -12.97
N ILE A 479 -10.16 1.66 -13.38
CA ILE A 479 -9.04 1.09 -12.65
C ILE A 479 -8.59 2.09 -11.58
N LEU A 480 -9.02 1.86 -10.34
CA LEU A 480 -8.73 2.77 -9.22
C LEU A 480 -7.22 2.80 -8.88
N GLY A 481 -6.52 1.72 -9.16
CA GLY A 481 -5.10 1.57 -8.91
C GLY A 481 -4.73 0.12 -8.57
N THR A 482 -3.84 -0.05 -7.60
CA THR A 482 -3.25 -1.36 -7.25
C THR A 482 -3.05 -1.53 -5.75
N GLY A 483 -2.92 -2.79 -5.32
CA GLY A 483 -2.37 -3.16 -4.03
C GLY A 483 -1.13 -4.06 -4.16
N ALA A 484 -0.23 -3.98 -3.19
CA ALA A 484 0.86 -4.95 -2.99
C ALA A 484 0.53 -5.85 -1.79
N GLN A 485 0.43 -7.16 -2.02
CA GLN A 485 -0.08 -8.12 -1.03
C GLN A 485 1.06 -8.80 -0.27
N MET A 486 1.07 -8.67 1.05
CA MET A 486 2.00 -9.39 1.92
C MET A 486 1.25 -10.44 2.73
N TRP A 487 1.06 -11.61 2.13
CA TRP A 487 0.59 -12.82 2.82
C TRP A 487 1.68 -13.38 3.75
N SER A 488 1.30 -14.01 4.87
CA SER A 488 2.25 -14.27 5.96
C SER A 488 2.46 -15.73 6.34
N GLU A 489 1.93 -16.70 5.61
CA GLU A 489 2.05 -18.15 5.89
C GLU A 489 3.49 -18.57 6.18
N TRP A 490 4.40 -18.20 5.29
CA TRP A 490 5.80 -18.62 5.31
C TRP A 490 6.75 -17.53 5.80
N ILE A 491 6.19 -16.45 6.36
CA ILE A 491 6.91 -15.23 6.74
C ILE A 491 6.62 -14.94 8.23
N PRO A 492 7.11 -15.79 9.16
CA PRO A 492 6.66 -15.77 10.56
C PRO A 492 7.23 -14.63 11.39
N THR A 493 8.25 -13.92 10.90
CA THR A 493 8.93 -12.85 11.66
C THR A 493 8.80 -11.50 10.98
N VAL A 494 8.85 -10.43 11.78
CA VAL A 494 8.92 -9.05 11.28
C VAL A 494 10.14 -8.87 10.35
N ALA A 495 11.29 -9.45 10.69
CA ALA A 495 12.49 -9.34 9.86
C ALA A 495 12.32 -9.99 8.48
N SER A 496 11.73 -11.19 8.40
CA SER A 496 11.43 -11.85 7.12
C SER A 496 10.38 -11.08 6.32
N MET A 497 9.37 -10.51 6.99
CA MET A 497 8.38 -9.65 6.31
C MET A 497 9.05 -8.40 5.73
N GLN A 498 9.87 -7.70 6.52
CA GLN A 498 10.55 -6.50 6.03
C GLN A 498 11.45 -6.81 4.82
N GLN A 499 12.16 -7.95 4.80
CA GLN A 499 12.95 -8.40 3.64
C GLN A 499 12.09 -8.64 2.39
N GLN A 500 10.88 -9.17 2.55
CA GLN A 500 9.95 -9.37 1.45
C GLN A 500 9.37 -8.04 0.95
N VAL A 501 8.91 -7.19 1.86
CA VAL A 501 8.27 -5.91 1.54
C VAL A 501 9.25 -4.93 0.91
N PHE A 502 10.47 -4.82 1.44
CA PHE A 502 11.45 -3.82 1.04
C PHE A 502 12.59 -4.46 0.22
N PRO A 503 12.93 -3.95 -0.99
CA PRO A 503 12.54 -2.64 -1.54
C PRO A 503 11.28 -2.62 -2.43
N ARG A 504 10.60 -3.74 -2.68
CA ARG A 504 9.50 -3.83 -3.67
C ARG A 504 8.33 -2.86 -3.39
N LEU A 505 8.04 -2.55 -2.13
CA LEU A 505 7.02 -1.54 -1.78
C LEU A 505 7.30 -0.17 -2.41
N ALA A 506 8.56 0.24 -2.49
CA ALA A 506 8.95 1.49 -3.13
C ALA A 506 8.71 1.46 -4.66
N ALA A 507 8.85 0.28 -5.29
CA ALA A 507 8.51 0.11 -6.69
C ALA A 507 6.99 0.21 -6.92
N TYR A 508 6.15 -0.41 -6.08
CA TYR A 508 4.70 -0.27 -6.20
C TYR A 508 4.20 1.14 -5.88
N ALA A 509 4.87 1.85 -4.97
CA ALA A 509 4.60 3.26 -4.74
C ALA A 509 4.86 4.09 -6.00
N GLU A 510 5.95 3.82 -6.72
CA GLU A 510 6.23 4.42 -8.02
C GLU A 510 5.18 4.05 -9.08
N VAL A 511 4.74 2.80 -9.13
CA VAL A 511 3.65 2.36 -10.03
C VAL A 511 2.36 3.15 -9.79
N GLY A 512 2.01 3.40 -8.53
CA GLY A 512 0.80 4.12 -8.14
C GLY A 512 0.87 5.64 -8.33
N TRP A 513 2.07 6.22 -8.32
CA TRP A 513 2.29 7.66 -8.30
C TRP A 513 2.82 8.23 -9.61
N THR A 514 3.88 7.64 -10.17
CA THR A 514 4.62 8.20 -11.31
C THR A 514 3.89 7.93 -12.63
N ALA A 515 3.79 8.97 -13.47
CA ALA A 515 3.27 8.84 -14.83
C ALA A 515 4.13 7.85 -15.66
N LEU A 516 3.49 7.08 -16.56
CA LEU A 516 4.16 5.97 -17.25
C LEU A 516 5.36 6.43 -18.08
N GLU A 517 5.24 7.60 -18.73
CA GLU A 517 6.28 8.26 -19.52
C GLU A 517 7.49 8.73 -18.70
N ASN A 518 7.34 8.85 -17.37
CA ASN A 518 8.40 9.27 -16.45
C ASN A 518 9.07 8.09 -15.73
N LYS A 519 8.66 6.85 -16.01
CA LYS A 519 9.27 5.66 -15.41
C LYS A 519 10.61 5.36 -16.08
N ASP A 520 11.66 5.36 -15.26
CA ASP A 520 13.01 4.93 -15.61
C ASP A 520 13.55 4.02 -14.49
N PHE A 521 13.75 2.73 -14.80
CA PHE A 521 14.17 1.76 -13.80
C PHE A 521 15.60 2.00 -13.30
N GLN A 522 16.50 2.47 -14.16
CA GLN A 522 17.88 2.75 -13.76
C GLN A 522 17.91 3.92 -12.75
N ARG A 523 17.19 5.01 -13.05
CA ARG A 523 17.06 6.15 -12.13
C ARG A 523 16.40 5.74 -10.81
N PHE A 524 15.42 4.84 -10.86
CA PHE A 524 14.79 4.26 -9.67
C PHE A 524 15.80 3.46 -8.82
N GLU A 525 16.60 2.59 -9.42
CA GLU A 525 17.61 1.79 -8.71
C GLU A 525 18.69 2.66 -8.04
N GLU A 526 19.12 3.73 -8.73
CA GLU A 526 20.06 4.72 -8.20
C GLU A 526 19.47 5.45 -6.99
N THR A 527 18.23 5.94 -7.10
CA THR A 527 17.53 6.62 -6.00
C THR A 527 17.25 5.69 -4.82
N MET A 528 16.98 4.40 -5.09
CA MET A 528 16.76 3.41 -4.03
C MET A 528 17.96 3.24 -3.11
N GLN A 529 19.18 3.54 -3.54
CA GLN A 529 20.33 3.44 -2.64
C GLN A 529 20.20 4.41 -1.45
N LEU A 530 19.63 5.60 -1.66
CA LEU A 530 19.38 6.56 -0.58
C LEU A 530 18.27 6.10 0.36
N ILE A 531 17.19 5.50 -0.19
CA ILE A 531 16.11 4.94 0.64
C ILE A 531 16.62 3.75 1.46
N LYS A 532 17.44 2.87 0.88
CA LYS A 532 18.08 1.76 1.60
C LYS A 532 18.95 2.27 2.75
N GLN A 533 19.75 3.32 2.55
CA GLN A 533 20.53 3.96 3.63
C GLN A 533 19.62 4.48 4.75
N ARG A 534 18.50 5.14 4.42
CA ARG A 534 17.52 5.56 5.44
C ARG A 534 16.97 4.37 6.21
N TRP A 535 16.63 3.28 5.53
CA TRP A 535 16.16 2.06 6.19
C TRP A 535 17.20 1.41 7.10
N GLU A 536 18.49 1.45 6.73
CA GLU A 536 19.58 1.00 7.61
C GLU A 536 19.59 1.80 8.92
N PHE A 537 19.50 3.13 8.85
CA PHE A 537 19.40 3.97 10.05
C PHE A 537 18.13 3.71 10.87
N MET A 538 17.02 3.35 10.22
CA MET A 538 15.77 2.95 10.87
C MET A 538 15.81 1.54 11.46
N GLY A 539 16.84 0.74 11.16
CA GLY A 539 16.91 -0.67 11.54
C GLY A 539 15.94 -1.58 10.77
N ILE A 540 15.40 -1.12 9.65
CA ILE A 540 14.51 -1.89 8.77
C ILE A 540 15.35 -2.89 7.97
N ARG A 541 14.95 -4.17 7.97
CA ARG A 541 15.56 -5.18 7.10
C ARG A 541 15.01 -5.06 5.69
N PHE A 542 15.84 -5.26 4.69
CA PHE A 542 15.42 -5.25 3.29
C PHE A 542 16.25 -6.25 2.49
N TYR A 543 15.76 -6.63 1.31
CA TYR A 543 16.50 -7.47 0.38
C TYR A 543 17.60 -6.66 -0.33
N ASN A 544 18.81 -7.21 -0.35
CA ASN A 544 19.99 -6.55 -0.93
C ASN A 544 20.22 -6.85 -2.42
N GLY A 545 19.57 -7.86 -2.98
CA GLY A 545 19.66 -8.15 -4.41
C GLY A 545 18.82 -7.20 -5.27
N ASN A 546 19.08 -7.21 -6.59
CA ASN A 546 18.31 -6.50 -7.60
C ASN A 546 17.27 -7.43 -8.24
#